data_AF-A0A4Z1KD50-F1
#
_entry.id   AF-A0A4Z1KD50-F1
#
_cell.length_a   1.000
_cell.length_b   1.000
_cell.length_c   1.000
_cell.angle_alpha   90.00
_cell.angle_beta   90.00
_cell.angle_gamma   90.00
#
_symmetry.space_group_name_H-M   'P 1'
#
loop_
_entity.id
_entity.type
_entity.pdbx_description
1 polymer ?
#
loop_
_entity_poly.entity_id
_entity_poly.type
_entity_poly.pdbx_seq_one_letter_code
_entity_poly.pdbx_strand_id
1 'polypeptide(L)'
;MPSAPPFTLFGGASFGEGRFATAKDVQQLLALLTTLEIGHIDTAVIYPLISQGKSEQLLGENHADHSFAIDTKIKLADFSVKGSLTASAINESVAESLSRIKGKLGISNFSDAQVQELLEVCEKESYTKPSYYQGQYNVLCREAEVQLLPLLRQQRISYIAHSPLGGGFLTGKFTLGTDVAGTRFEDGNAKGEFF
;
A
#
# COMPACT_ATOMS: atom_id res chain seq x y z
N MET A 1 -25.00 6.01 10.69
CA MET A 1 -24.98 4.58 10.32
C MET A 1 -23.75 3.95 10.98
N PRO A 2 -23.81 2.72 11.51
CA PRO A 2 -22.60 2.04 11.95
C PRO A 2 -21.64 1.92 10.76
N SER A 3 -20.34 2.17 10.99
CA SER A 3 -19.32 1.96 9.96
C SER A 3 -19.29 0.47 9.61
N ALA A 4 -19.13 0.14 8.32
CA ALA A 4 -18.84 -1.22 7.92
C ALA A 4 -17.63 -1.75 8.72
N PRO A 5 -17.62 -3.05 9.09
CA PRO A 5 -16.47 -3.61 9.79
C PRO A 5 -15.21 -3.49 8.93
N PRO A 6 -14.02 -3.39 9.53
CA PRO A 6 -12.78 -3.50 8.78
C PRO A 6 -12.76 -4.79 7.96
N PHE A 7 -12.29 -4.70 6.72
CA PHE A 7 -12.03 -5.86 5.88
C PHE A 7 -10.53 -6.04 5.69
N THR A 8 -10.14 -7.23 5.24
CA THR A 8 -8.74 -7.57 4.99
C THR A 8 -8.42 -7.40 3.51
N LEU A 9 -7.24 -6.85 3.23
CA LEU A 9 -6.62 -6.87 1.91
C LEU A 9 -5.27 -7.58 1.98
N PHE A 10 -4.78 -8.07 0.84
CA PHE A 10 -3.49 -8.73 0.76
C PHE A 10 -2.40 -7.79 0.22
N GLY A 11 -1.26 -7.72 0.91
CA GLY A 11 -0.11 -6.90 0.47
C GLY A 11 0.83 -7.67 -0.47
N GLY A 12 0.93 -7.21 -1.71
CA GLY A 12 1.72 -7.80 -2.80
C GLY A 12 3.23 -7.51 -2.76
N ALA A 13 3.76 -6.85 -1.72
CA ALA A 13 5.18 -6.51 -1.62
C ALA A 13 6.16 -7.70 -1.60
N SER A 14 5.65 -8.94 -1.53
CA SER A 14 6.44 -10.18 -1.57
C SER A 14 6.23 -10.97 -2.86
N PHE A 15 5.39 -10.52 -3.79
CA PHE A 15 5.28 -11.16 -5.11
C PHE A 15 6.58 -10.95 -5.88
N GLY A 16 7.09 -12.02 -6.50
CA GLY A 16 8.40 -12.04 -7.14
C GLY A 16 9.54 -12.35 -6.17
N GLU A 17 9.26 -12.65 -4.90
CA GLU A 17 10.24 -13.04 -3.89
C GLU A 17 9.80 -14.27 -3.08
N GLY A 18 10.77 -15.00 -2.53
CA GLY A 18 10.55 -16.05 -1.54
C GLY A 18 9.51 -17.09 -2.00
N ARG A 19 8.43 -17.26 -1.22
CA ARG A 19 7.37 -18.25 -1.48
C ARG A 19 6.41 -17.85 -2.60
N PHE A 20 6.50 -16.62 -3.12
CA PHE A 20 5.62 -16.09 -4.17
C PHE A 20 6.43 -15.64 -5.39
N ALA A 21 7.51 -16.38 -5.70
CA ALA A 21 8.49 -15.98 -6.70
C ALA A 21 7.99 -16.12 -8.15
N THR A 22 7.09 -17.07 -8.42
CA THR A 22 6.63 -17.39 -9.78
C THR A 22 5.15 -17.10 -10.00
N ALA A 23 4.74 -17.04 -11.27
CA ALA A 23 3.34 -16.87 -11.65
C ALA A 23 2.46 -17.99 -11.08
N LYS A 24 2.96 -19.23 -11.04
CA LYS A 24 2.26 -20.38 -10.46
C LYS A 24 2.06 -20.23 -8.94
N ASP A 25 3.07 -19.75 -8.23
CA ASP A 25 2.97 -19.53 -6.78
C ASP A 25 1.92 -18.46 -6.47
N VAL A 26 1.93 -17.36 -7.25
CA VAL A 26 0.94 -16.30 -7.15
C VAL A 26 -0.45 -16.82 -7.50
N GLN A 27 -0.61 -17.63 -8.55
CA GLN A 27 -1.89 -18.23 -8.92
C GLN A 27 -2.52 -19.04 -7.76
N GLN A 28 -1.70 -19.86 -7.10
CA GLN A 28 -2.15 -20.67 -5.95
C GLN A 28 -2.58 -19.80 -4.78
N LEU A 29 -1.84 -18.72 -4.51
CA LEU A 29 -2.23 -17.76 -3.50
C LEU A 29 -3.54 -17.06 -3.86
N LEU A 30 -3.72 -16.61 -5.11
CA LEU A 30 -4.96 -15.98 -5.55
C LEU A 30 -6.17 -16.90 -5.32
N ALA A 31 -6.05 -18.19 -5.66
CA ALA A 31 -7.10 -19.17 -5.39
C ALA A 31 -7.41 -19.30 -3.88
N LEU A 32 -6.39 -19.24 -3.02
CA LEU A 32 -6.57 -19.22 -1.57
C LEU A 32 -7.25 -17.93 -1.10
N LEU A 33 -6.86 -16.76 -1.60
CA LEU A 33 -7.48 -15.48 -1.25
C LEU A 33 -8.97 -15.46 -1.61
N THR A 34 -9.35 -16.03 -2.77
CA THR A 34 -10.76 -16.22 -3.14
C THR A 34 -11.50 -17.09 -2.14
N THR A 35 -10.89 -18.19 -1.69
CA THR A 35 -11.49 -19.10 -0.68
C THR A 35 -11.67 -18.41 0.68
N LEU A 36 -10.80 -17.46 1.00
CA LEU A 36 -10.84 -16.65 2.23
C LEU A 36 -11.68 -15.38 2.09
N GLU A 37 -12.35 -15.18 0.95
CA GLU A 37 -13.16 -14.00 0.65
C GLU A 37 -12.38 -12.67 0.72
N ILE A 38 -11.06 -12.71 0.46
CA ILE A 38 -10.20 -11.52 0.39
C ILE A 38 -10.22 -10.99 -1.04
N GLY A 39 -11.03 -9.97 -1.30
CA GLY A 39 -11.24 -9.42 -2.65
C GLY A 39 -10.30 -8.29 -3.07
N HIS A 40 -9.33 -7.90 -2.23
CA HIS A 40 -8.47 -6.73 -2.46
C HIS A 40 -6.99 -7.08 -2.39
N ILE A 41 -6.21 -6.56 -3.33
CA ILE A 41 -4.76 -6.72 -3.39
C ILE A 41 -4.10 -5.35 -3.54
N ASP A 42 -3.20 -5.03 -2.62
CA ASP A 42 -2.37 -3.83 -2.66
C ASP A 42 -0.99 -4.15 -3.25
N THR A 43 -0.57 -3.41 -4.27
CA THR A 43 0.73 -3.54 -4.93
C THR A 43 1.37 -2.15 -5.12
N ALA A 44 2.53 -2.10 -5.76
CA ALA A 44 3.20 -0.88 -6.16
C ALA A 44 4.18 -1.17 -7.29
N VAL A 45 4.47 -0.16 -8.11
CA VAL A 45 5.51 -0.25 -9.15
C VAL A 45 6.87 -0.58 -8.54
N ILE A 46 7.15 -0.12 -7.32
CA ILE A 46 8.42 -0.40 -6.62
C ILE A 46 8.50 -1.84 -6.07
N TYR A 47 7.43 -2.64 -6.16
CA TYR A 47 7.41 -3.98 -5.59
C TYR A 47 7.78 -5.05 -6.61
N PRO A 48 8.53 -6.07 -6.18
CA PRO A 48 9.39 -6.12 -5.00
C PRO A 48 10.57 -5.14 -5.10
N LEU A 49 11.14 -4.73 -3.96
CA LEU A 49 12.23 -3.74 -3.93
C LEU A 49 13.46 -4.17 -4.75
N ILE A 50 13.75 -5.47 -4.77
CA ILE A 50 14.89 -6.04 -5.50
C ILE A 50 14.61 -6.27 -7.00
N SER A 51 13.35 -6.20 -7.42
CA SER A 51 12.93 -6.42 -8.81
C SER A 51 11.66 -5.61 -9.10
N GLN A 52 11.81 -4.29 -9.16
CA GLN A 52 10.69 -3.35 -9.30
C GLN A 52 9.81 -3.70 -10.51
N GLY A 53 8.49 -3.63 -10.31
CA GLY A 53 7.46 -3.97 -11.29
C GLY A 53 7.10 -5.46 -11.34
N LYS A 54 7.91 -6.35 -10.73
CA LYS A 54 7.64 -7.78 -10.81
C LYS A 54 6.34 -8.19 -10.11
N SER A 55 5.93 -7.48 -9.05
CA SER A 55 4.63 -7.73 -8.39
C SER A 55 3.45 -7.49 -9.34
N GLU A 56 3.43 -6.34 -10.02
CA GLU A 56 2.38 -5.99 -10.98
C GLU A 56 2.39 -6.91 -12.20
N GLN A 57 3.59 -7.26 -12.69
CA GLN A 57 3.74 -8.23 -13.78
C GLN A 57 3.09 -9.57 -13.43
N LEU A 58 3.39 -10.13 -12.25
CA LEU A 58 2.86 -11.43 -11.84
C LEU A 58 1.34 -11.41 -11.62
N LEU A 59 0.79 -10.28 -11.15
CA LEU A 59 -0.67 -10.09 -11.06
C LEU A 59 -1.32 -10.04 -12.44
N GLY A 60 -0.70 -9.33 -13.40
CA GLY A 60 -1.17 -9.26 -14.78
C GLY A 60 -1.11 -10.60 -15.52
N GLU A 61 -0.02 -11.36 -15.38
CA GLU A 61 0.13 -12.72 -15.94
C GLU A 61 -0.94 -13.68 -15.42
N ASN A 62 -1.48 -13.43 -14.23
CA ASN A 62 -2.54 -14.22 -13.60
C ASN A 62 -3.95 -13.65 -13.81
N HIS A 63 -4.11 -12.55 -14.54
CA HIS A 63 -5.40 -11.86 -14.75
C HIS A 63 -6.13 -11.56 -13.43
N ALA A 64 -5.37 -11.16 -12.39
CA ALA A 64 -5.92 -10.96 -11.05
C ALA A 64 -7.02 -9.87 -11.02
N ASP A 65 -6.97 -8.91 -11.92
CA ASP A 65 -7.96 -7.83 -12.06
C ASP A 65 -9.38 -8.33 -12.38
N HIS A 66 -9.53 -9.57 -12.88
CA HIS A 66 -10.84 -10.17 -13.12
C HIS A 66 -11.57 -10.59 -11.84
N SER A 67 -10.86 -10.82 -10.73
CA SER A 67 -11.43 -11.35 -9.48
C SER A 67 -11.11 -10.50 -8.25
N PHE A 68 -10.15 -9.59 -8.36
CA PHE A 68 -9.68 -8.77 -7.25
C PHE A 68 -9.69 -7.29 -7.63
N ALA A 69 -10.06 -6.44 -6.68
CA ALA A 69 -9.73 -5.02 -6.75
C ALA A 69 -8.22 -4.85 -6.52
N ILE A 70 -7.54 -4.22 -7.47
CA ILE A 70 -6.09 -4.00 -7.43
C ILE A 70 -5.81 -2.53 -7.12
N ASP A 71 -5.18 -2.29 -5.98
CA ASP A 71 -4.67 -0.98 -5.59
C ASP A 71 -3.18 -0.89 -5.93
N THR A 72 -2.75 0.09 -6.73
CA THR A 72 -1.32 0.32 -7.01
C THR A 72 -0.89 1.74 -6.65
N LYS A 73 0.44 1.94 -6.56
CA LYS A 73 1.07 3.20 -6.18
C LYS A 73 1.94 3.71 -7.32
N ILE A 74 1.77 4.98 -7.63
CA ILE A 74 2.56 5.72 -8.62
C ILE A 74 4.04 5.62 -8.28
N LYS A 75 4.88 5.40 -9.30
CA LYS A 75 6.33 5.39 -9.14
C LYS A 75 6.82 6.79 -8.80
N LEU A 76 7.39 6.96 -7.61
CA LEU A 76 8.18 8.13 -7.28
C LEU A 76 9.59 7.92 -7.86
N ALA A 77 10.12 8.90 -8.59
CA ALA A 77 11.47 8.83 -9.15
C ALA A 77 12.54 8.65 -8.05
N ASP A 78 12.30 9.25 -6.88
CA ASP A 78 13.12 9.16 -5.67
C ASP A 78 12.30 9.70 -4.48
N PHE A 79 12.34 9.03 -3.32
CA PHE A 79 11.70 9.49 -2.07
C PHE A 79 12.36 10.74 -1.47
N SER A 80 13.59 11.06 -1.89
CA SER A 80 14.40 12.19 -1.41
C SER A 80 14.35 13.42 -2.33
N VAL A 81 13.82 13.30 -3.55
CA VAL A 81 13.78 14.40 -4.52
C VAL A 81 12.47 15.20 -4.39
N LYS A 82 12.61 16.46 -3.95
CA LYS A 82 11.52 17.45 -4.03
C LYS A 82 11.04 17.58 -5.48
N GLY A 83 9.73 17.48 -5.70
CA GLY A 83 9.13 17.64 -7.03
C GLY A 83 8.98 16.34 -7.84
N SER A 84 9.20 15.16 -7.25
CA SER A 84 8.95 13.88 -7.93
C SER A 84 7.47 13.63 -8.30
N LEU A 85 6.55 14.44 -7.77
CA LEU A 85 5.12 14.49 -8.09
C LEU A 85 4.76 15.67 -9.00
N THR A 86 5.57 15.96 -10.04
CA THR A 86 5.14 16.97 -11.03
C THR A 86 3.87 16.53 -11.74
N ALA A 87 3.08 17.49 -12.24
CA ALA A 87 1.90 17.16 -13.06
C ALA A 87 2.25 16.26 -14.25
N SER A 88 3.42 16.43 -14.88
CA SER A 88 3.87 15.54 -15.97
C SER A 88 4.18 14.14 -15.49
N ALA A 89 4.93 13.98 -14.40
CA ALA A 89 5.29 12.66 -13.86
C ALA A 89 4.07 11.91 -13.32
N ILE A 90 3.16 12.63 -12.65
CA ILE A 90 1.85 12.11 -12.28
C ILE A 90 1.11 11.73 -13.55
N ASN A 91 0.93 12.61 -14.53
CA ASN A 91 0.18 12.32 -15.74
C ASN A 91 0.76 11.18 -16.57
N GLU A 92 2.07 10.98 -16.63
CA GLU A 92 2.68 9.83 -17.30
C GLU A 92 2.38 8.53 -16.56
N SER A 93 2.62 8.49 -15.24
CA SER A 93 2.34 7.30 -14.44
C SER A 93 0.84 7.02 -14.31
N VAL A 94 0.03 8.07 -14.23
CA VAL A 94 -1.43 8.04 -14.20
C VAL A 94 -1.98 7.74 -15.58
N ALA A 95 -1.44 8.21 -16.70
CA ALA A 95 -1.89 7.78 -18.02
C ALA A 95 -1.55 6.31 -18.26
N GLU A 96 -0.38 5.86 -17.84
CA GLU A 96 -0.04 4.43 -17.84
C GLU A 96 -1.01 3.63 -16.96
N SER A 97 -1.26 4.06 -15.73
CA SER A 97 -2.11 3.33 -14.78
C SER A 97 -3.62 3.44 -15.08
N LEU A 98 -4.11 4.63 -15.47
CA LEU A 98 -5.52 4.92 -15.80
C LEU A 98 -5.91 4.46 -17.21
N SER A 99 -4.99 4.39 -18.17
CA SER A 99 -5.29 3.70 -19.44
C SER A 99 -5.64 2.22 -19.20
N ARG A 100 -5.28 1.69 -18.03
CA ARG A 100 -5.56 0.33 -17.59
C ARG A 100 -6.65 0.22 -16.51
N ILE A 101 -7.02 1.29 -15.77
CA ILE A 101 -7.92 1.21 -14.60
C ILE A 101 -8.84 2.44 -14.46
N LYS A 102 -10.16 2.25 -14.36
CA LYS A 102 -11.14 3.27 -13.88
C LYS A 102 -11.13 3.34 -12.34
N GLY A 103 -10.02 3.81 -11.76
CA GLY A 103 -9.75 3.73 -10.32
C GLY A 103 -10.27 4.91 -9.47
N LYS A 104 -10.20 4.78 -8.15
CA LYS A 104 -10.37 5.87 -7.18
C LYS A 104 -9.00 6.39 -6.76
N LEU A 105 -8.89 7.70 -6.50
CA LEU A 105 -7.65 8.29 -5.99
C LEU A 105 -7.44 7.93 -4.51
N GLY A 106 -6.21 7.54 -4.16
CA GLY A 106 -5.77 7.36 -2.78
C GLY A 106 -4.43 8.06 -2.53
N ILE A 107 -4.14 8.35 -1.27
CA ILE A 107 -2.86 8.92 -0.82
C ILE A 107 -2.24 8.03 0.25
N SER A 108 -0.92 8.11 0.42
CA SER A 108 -0.21 7.32 1.43
C SER A 108 0.92 8.10 2.06
N ASN A 109 1.05 8.02 3.39
CA ASN A 109 2.12 8.65 4.17
C ASN A 109 2.19 10.19 4.11
N PHE A 110 1.07 10.85 3.80
CA PHE A 110 0.96 12.31 3.90
C PHE A 110 0.76 12.69 5.37
N SER A 111 1.44 13.74 5.87
CA SER A 111 1.15 14.27 7.20
C SER A 111 -0.27 14.82 7.28
N ASP A 112 -0.80 14.97 8.49
CA ASP A 112 -2.09 15.62 8.74
C ASP A 112 -2.16 17.02 8.08
N ALA A 113 -1.10 17.82 8.20
CA ALA A 113 -1.00 19.12 7.54
C ALA A 113 -1.04 19.02 6.01
N GLN A 114 -0.31 18.06 5.42
CA GLN A 114 -0.33 17.84 3.96
C GLN A 114 -1.68 17.33 3.46
N VAL A 115 -2.37 16.50 4.24
CA VAL A 115 -3.73 16.04 3.92
C VAL A 115 -4.67 17.24 3.91
N GLN A 116 -4.59 18.11 4.91
CA GLN A 116 -5.43 19.31 4.98
C GLN A 116 -5.18 20.24 3.79
N GLU A 117 -3.91 20.56 3.49
CA GLU A 117 -3.53 21.40 2.35
C GLU A 117 -4.05 20.81 1.02
N LEU A 118 -3.88 19.50 0.81
CA LEU A 118 -4.38 18.81 -0.37
C LEU A 118 -5.90 18.97 -0.51
N LEU A 119 -6.65 18.81 0.57
CA LEU A 119 -8.11 18.92 0.56
C LEU A 119 -8.58 20.35 0.28
N GLU A 120 -7.87 21.35 0.80
CA GLU A 120 -8.13 22.77 0.52
C GLU A 120 -7.90 23.08 -0.96
N VAL A 121 -6.81 22.58 -1.55
CA VAL A 121 -6.55 22.71 -2.99
C VAL A 121 -7.64 22.01 -3.81
N CYS A 122 -8.02 20.78 -3.45
CA CYS A 122 -9.07 20.06 -4.15
C CYS A 122 -10.41 20.81 -4.11
N GLU A 123 -10.77 21.40 -2.97
CA GLU A 123 -11.99 22.20 -2.85
C GLU A 123 -11.94 23.46 -3.71
N LYS A 124 -10.85 24.24 -3.57
CA LYS A 124 -10.67 25.51 -4.26
C LYS A 124 -10.67 25.35 -5.79
N GLU A 125 -9.98 24.33 -6.29
CA GLU A 125 -9.81 24.10 -7.72
C GLU A 125 -10.85 23.11 -8.30
N SER A 126 -11.82 22.68 -7.48
CA SER A 126 -12.84 21.69 -7.85
C SER A 126 -12.26 20.36 -8.36
N TYR A 127 -11.15 19.91 -7.78
CA TYR A 127 -10.54 18.61 -8.08
C TYR A 127 -11.16 17.47 -7.26
N THR A 128 -11.06 16.25 -7.80
CA THR A 128 -11.44 15.03 -7.11
C THR A 128 -10.61 14.84 -5.83
N LYS A 129 -11.27 14.72 -4.69
CA LYS A 129 -10.64 14.40 -3.40
C LYS A 129 -10.24 12.92 -3.33
N PRO A 130 -9.17 12.57 -2.59
CA PRO A 130 -8.83 11.17 -2.34
C PRO A 130 -9.97 10.46 -1.59
N SER A 131 -10.23 9.20 -1.95
CA SER A 131 -11.21 8.33 -1.28
C SER A 131 -10.58 7.45 -0.20
N TYR A 132 -9.26 7.23 -0.28
CA TYR A 132 -8.52 6.39 0.64
C TYR A 132 -7.23 7.06 1.11
N TYR A 133 -6.85 6.79 2.35
CA TYR A 133 -5.55 7.07 2.92
C TYR A 133 -4.91 5.76 3.37
N GLN A 134 -3.70 5.44 2.91
CA GLN A 134 -2.94 4.27 3.36
C GLN A 134 -1.80 4.69 4.28
N GLY A 135 -1.78 4.17 5.52
CA GLY A 135 -0.78 4.53 6.52
C GLY A 135 -0.48 3.43 7.53
N GLN A 136 0.61 3.60 8.26
CA GLN A 136 1.04 2.65 9.27
C GLN A 136 0.11 2.71 10.47
N TYR A 137 -0.41 1.56 10.88
CA TYR A 137 -1.22 1.48 12.08
C TYR A 137 -1.12 0.08 12.70
N ASN A 138 -0.72 0.03 13.96
CA ASN A 138 -0.63 -1.18 14.76
C ASN A 138 -0.60 -0.80 16.25
N VAL A 139 -0.48 -1.77 17.15
CA VAL A 139 -0.48 -1.52 18.60
C VAL A 139 0.67 -0.61 19.07
N LEU A 140 1.78 -0.51 18.31
CA LEU A 140 2.92 0.35 18.61
C LEU A 140 2.84 1.72 17.93
N CYS A 141 2.26 1.79 16.73
CA CYS A 141 2.16 3.00 15.92
C CYS A 141 0.69 3.46 15.85
N ARG A 142 0.33 4.42 16.70
CA ARG A 142 -1.06 4.89 16.93
C ARG A 142 -1.22 6.41 16.80
N GLU A 143 -0.18 7.11 16.36
CA GLU A 143 -0.13 8.57 16.21
C GLU A 143 -1.28 9.09 15.32
N ALA A 144 -1.68 8.30 14.32
CA ALA A 144 -2.80 8.60 13.44
C ALA A 144 -4.13 8.81 14.18
N GLU A 145 -4.32 8.25 15.37
CA GLU A 145 -5.57 8.37 16.14
C GLU A 145 -5.86 9.80 16.60
N VAL A 146 -4.83 10.62 16.80
CA VAL A 146 -4.95 11.93 17.45
C VAL A 146 -5.56 12.96 16.49
N GLN A 147 -5.00 13.09 15.29
CA GLN A 147 -5.41 14.14 14.34
C GLN A 147 -5.87 13.57 13.00
N LEU A 148 -5.12 12.61 12.45
CA LEU A 148 -5.33 12.11 11.10
C LEU A 148 -6.65 11.34 10.96
N LEU A 149 -6.93 10.34 11.80
CA LEU A 149 -8.17 9.56 11.71
C LEU A 149 -9.44 10.41 11.93
N PRO A 150 -9.48 11.37 12.89
CA PRO A 150 -10.55 12.35 12.95
C PRO A 150 -10.74 13.16 11.66
N LEU A 151 -9.66 13.70 11.09
CA LEU A 151 -9.68 14.47 9.84
C LEU A 151 -10.25 13.64 8.68
N LEU A 152 -9.73 12.42 8.48
CA LEU A 152 -10.18 11.52 7.42
C LEU A 152 -11.66 11.16 7.57
N ARG A 153 -12.13 10.93 8.80
CA ARG A 153 -13.53 10.64 9.10
C ARG A 153 -14.44 11.81 8.72
N GLN A 154 -14.04 13.05 9.04
CA GLN A 154 -14.79 14.26 8.66
C GLN A 154 -14.93 14.38 7.14
N GLN A 155 -13.89 14.00 6.40
CA GLN A 155 -13.80 14.10 4.95
C GLN A 155 -14.35 12.85 4.22
N ARG A 156 -14.84 11.86 4.97
CA ARG A 156 -15.31 10.55 4.46
C ARG A 156 -14.25 9.79 3.66
N ILE A 157 -12.99 9.91 4.08
CA ILE A 157 -11.85 9.21 3.51
C ILE A 157 -11.62 7.93 4.32
N SER A 158 -11.54 6.79 3.65
CA SER A 158 -11.32 5.50 4.31
C SER A 158 -9.83 5.30 4.64
N TYR A 159 -9.53 4.70 5.78
CA TYR A 159 -8.14 4.41 6.19
C TYR A 159 -7.77 2.97 5.90
N ILE A 160 -6.65 2.75 5.24
CA ILE A 160 -6.05 1.46 4.95
C ILE A 160 -4.81 1.31 5.83
N ALA A 161 -4.90 0.47 6.85
CA ALA A 161 -3.80 0.19 7.77
C ALA A 161 -2.80 -0.79 7.13
N HIS A 162 -1.56 -0.36 6.93
CA HIS A 162 -0.47 -1.28 6.60
C HIS A 162 0.37 -1.57 7.84
N SER A 163 1.22 -2.60 7.72
CA SER A 163 2.14 -3.03 8.78
C SER A 163 1.46 -3.39 10.11
N PRO A 164 0.35 -4.17 10.12
CA PRO A 164 -0.37 -4.49 11.35
C PRO A 164 0.46 -5.28 12.38
N LEU A 165 1.51 -5.98 11.92
CA LEU A 165 2.43 -6.75 12.76
C LEU A 165 3.78 -6.04 13.01
N GLY A 166 3.90 -4.74 12.70
CA GLY A 166 5.14 -3.97 12.92
C GLY A 166 6.34 -4.58 12.21
N GLY A 167 6.21 -4.92 10.93
CA GLY A 167 7.28 -5.56 10.16
C GLY A 167 7.59 -7.00 10.58
N GLY A 168 6.79 -7.58 11.49
CA GLY A 168 7.02 -8.89 12.10
C GLY A 168 7.36 -8.80 13.59
N PHE A 169 7.63 -7.61 14.13
CA PHE A 169 7.96 -7.40 15.55
C PHE A 169 6.90 -7.98 16.48
N LEU A 170 5.63 -7.72 16.17
CA LEU A 170 4.50 -8.14 17.00
C LEU A 170 4.21 -9.64 16.92
N THR A 171 5.00 -10.41 16.16
CA THR A 171 4.94 -11.88 16.18
C THR A 171 5.72 -12.50 17.35
N GLY A 172 6.56 -11.71 18.03
CA GLY A 172 7.39 -12.17 19.13
C GLY A 172 8.66 -12.92 18.70
N LYS A 173 8.84 -13.18 17.41
CA LYS A 173 9.93 -14.04 16.87
C LYS A 173 11.34 -13.55 17.21
N PHE A 174 11.56 -12.24 17.26
CA PHE A 174 12.86 -11.62 17.54
C PHE A 174 12.81 -10.58 18.67
N THR A 175 11.68 -10.49 19.40
CA THR A 175 11.57 -9.67 20.61
C THR A 175 12.00 -10.43 21.87
N LEU A 176 12.08 -11.76 21.77
CA LEU A 176 12.45 -12.68 22.85
C LEU A 176 13.88 -13.22 22.71
N GLY A 177 14.63 -12.79 21.69
CA GLY A 177 16.01 -13.20 21.42
C GLY A 177 16.77 -12.11 20.66
N THR A 178 18.08 -12.29 20.45
CA THR A 178 18.93 -11.38 19.67
C THR A 178 19.12 -11.81 18.22
N ASP A 179 18.53 -12.94 17.82
CA ASP A 179 18.68 -13.49 16.48
C ASP A 179 17.62 -12.92 15.54
N VAL A 180 18.08 -12.13 14.58
CA VAL A 180 17.26 -11.51 13.54
C VAL A 180 17.38 -12.23 12.19
N ALA A 181 18.15 -13.32 12.10
CA ALA A 181 18.39 -14.05 10.86
C ALA A 181 17.08 -14.53 10.20
N GLY A 182 16.95 -14.34 8.90
CA GLY A 182 15.75 -14.69 8.14
C GLY A 182 14.50 -13.87 8.50
N THR A 183 14.64 -12.82 9.32
CA THR A 183 13.57 -11.86 9.61
C THR A 183 13.70 -10.63 8.71
N ARG A 184 12.73 -9.71 8.80
CA ARG A 184 12.80 -8.43 8.11
C ARG A 184 13.90 -7.51 8.64
N PHE A 185 14.33 -7.72 9.88
CA PHE A 185 15.32 -6.90 10.58
C PHE A 185 16.73 -7.51 10.52
N GLU A 186 16.93 -8.52 9.67
CA GLU A 186 18.27 -9.01 9.34
C GLU A 186 19.10 -7.93 8.64
N ASP A 187 20.38 -7.84 8.99
CA ASP A 187 21.30 -6.88 8.37
C ASP A 187 21.32 -7.01 6.84
N GLY A 188 21.20 -5.87 6.15
CA GLY A 188 21.16 -5.83 4.68
C GLY A 188 19.79 -6.14 4.07
N ASN A 189 18.75 -6.41 4.86
CA ASN A 189 17.39 -6.52 4.36
C ASN A 189 16.77 -5.13 4.14
N ALA A 190 16.70 -4.70 2.88
CA ALA A 190 16.16 -3.39 2.50
C ALA A 190 14.72 -3.13 3.00
N LYS A 191 13.93 -4.18 3.28
CA LYS A 191 12.56 -4.02 3.82
C LYS A 191 12.57 -3.58 5.28
N GLY A 192 13.64 -3.85 6.03
CA GLY A 192 13.82 -3.43 7.42
C GLY A 192 14.05 -1.93 7.57
N GLU A 193 14.65 -1.29 6.57
CA GLU A 193 14.95 0.16 6.59
C GLU A 193 13.70 1.06 6.56
N PHE A 194 12.53 0.49 6.24
CA PHE A 194 11.25 1.20 6.20
C PHE A 194 10.48 1.14 7.53
N PHE A 195 11.08 0.62 8.61
CA PHE A 195 10.43 0.41 9.92
C PHE A 195 11.18 1.09 11.07
#